data_AF-A0A0J8R202-F1
#
_entry.id   AF-A0A0J8R202-F1
#
_cell.length_a   1.000
_cell.length_b   1.000
_cell.length_c   1.000
_cell.angle_alpha   90.00
_cell.angle_beta   90.00
_cell.angle_gamma   90.00
#
_symmetry.space_group_name_H-M   'P 1'
#
loop_
_entity.id
_entity.type
_entity.pdbx_description
1 polymer ?
#
loop_
_entity_poly.entity_id
_entity_poly.type
_entity_poly.pdbx_seq_one_letter_code
_entity_poly.pdbx_strand_id
1 'polypeptide(L)'
;MDPVDIAFGFPPSAFYKVVVDLAKISRSDEGDISLTLEELTEKLSTRMPLFRWLGRFGSTANLMGNKIIVSGGITVDGSVPQKYEIILLDISSLRSFMQDPLSHSDSILAAAGIAIDSDGPRPLLVGHSSFPVAERKVLIVGGGAVCFSFGTYWNGGTWLLQDATPNAVNEWLPVEPSIDSEQSPARTITATPQPVVTSADSLVTVSRVKIASPRDFRTIVDKSRPVILEGLDIGPCVESWTKEYLRNAVGHDRKVVVHDSRSEHMDFQTKNFTYVTKEFGTFLNEKRPRDRILHAG
;
A
#
# COMPACT_ATOMS: atom_id res chain seq x y z
N MET A 1 -12.11 -6.92 -35.99
CA MET A 1 -11.97 -6.08 -34.78
C MET A 1 -11.38 -7.00 -33.75
N ASP A 2 -10.05 -6.95 -33.61
CA ASP A 2 -9.34 -7.88 -32.73
C ASP A 2 -9.25 -7.23 -31.34
N PRO A 3 -9.54 -7.98 -30.26
CA PRO A 3 -9.39 -7.47 -28.91
C PRO A 3 -7.91 -7.24 -28.60
N VAL A 4 -7.61 -6.11 -27.97
CA VAL A 4 -6.27 -5.82 -27.42
C VAL A 4 -6.32 -6.18 -25.94
N ASP A 5 -5.76 -7.33 -25.60
CA ASP A 5 -5.53 -7.72 -24.21
C ASP A 5 -4.11 -7.32 -23.81
N ILE A 6 -3.98 -6.60 -22.69
CA ILE A 6 -2.70 -6.23 -22.09
C ILE A 6 -2.55 -7.03 -20.80
N ALA A 7 -1.54 -7.89 -20.77
CA ALA A 7 -1.26 -8.73 -19.62
C ALA A 7 -0.21 -8.07 -18.72
N PHE A 8 -0.50 -7.96 -17.42
CA PHE A 8 0.49 -7.60 -16.40
C PHE A 8 1.02 -8.87 -15.74
N GLY A 9 2.25 -9.26 -16.05
CA GLY A 9 2.92 -10.43 -15.45
C GLY A 9 3.80 -10.06 -14.26
N PHE A 10 3.79 -10.89 -13.20
CA PHE A 10 4.61 -10.69 -11.99
C PHE A 10 5.64 -11.83 -11.80
N PRO A 11 6.92 -11.64 -12.18
CA PRO A 11 7.97 -12.63 -11.91
C PRO A 11 8.56 -12.51 -10.48
N PRO A 12 9.15 -13.58 -9.91
CA PRO A 12 9.44 -13.71 -8.47
C PRO A 12 10.83 -13.20 -8.02
N SER A 13 11.56 -12.45 -8.84
CA SER A 13 12.93 -12.04 -8.49
C SER A 13 13.11 -10.55 -8.73
N ALA A 14 13.39 -9.85 -7.63
CA ALA A 14 13.96 -8.50 -7.49
C ALA A 14 13.82 -7.54 -8.70
N PHE A 15 13.23 -6.38 -8.41
CA PHE A 15 12.90 -5.26 -9.32
C PHE A 15 11.56 -5.45 -10.04
N TYR A 16 10.60 -4.59 -9.73
CA TYR A 16 9.32 -4.49 -10.42
C TYR A 16 9.58 -3.99 -11.85
N LYS A 17 9.83 -4.92 -12.79
CA LYS A 17 9.89 -4.58 -14.21
C LYS A 17 8.46 -4.44 -14.73
N VAL A 18 8.09 -3.23 -15.15
CA VAL A 18 6.86 -3.03 -15.91
C VAL A 18 7.07 -3.63 -17.27
N VAL A 19 6.23 -4.57 -17.64
CA VAL A 19 6.21 -5.11 -18.99
C VAL A 19 4.99 -4.51 -19.69
N VAL A 20 5.23 -3.78 -20.77
CA VAL A 20 4.15 -3.33 -21.66
C VAL A 20 4.23 -4.18 -22.91
N ASP A 21 3.33 -5.16 -22.98
CA ASP A 21 3.18 -6.02 -24.14
C ASP A 21 1.88 -5.68 -24.88
N LEU A 22 1.91 -5.79 -26.20
CA LEU A 22 0.71 -5.81 -27.01
C LEU A 22 0.44 -7.22 -27.51
N ALA A 23 -0.77 -7.69 -27.23
CA ALA A 23 -1.23 -8.98 -27.69
C ALA A 23 -1.89 -8.88 -29.08
N LYS A 24 -1.45 -9.76 -29.97
CA LYS A 24 -2.08 -10.00 -31.28
C LYS A 24 -2.57 -11.43 -31.33
N ILE A 25 -3.87 -11.59 -31.54
CA ILE A 25 -4.47 -12.91 -31.79
C ILE A 25 -4.38 -13.17 -33.30
N SER A 26 -3.86 -14.34 -33.68
CA SER A 26 -3.91 -14.84 -35.06
C SER A 26 -4.54 -16.23 -35.10
N ARG A 27 -5.21 -16.53 -36.21
CA ARG A 27 -5.76 -17.86 -36.47
C ARG A 27 -5.06 -18.46 -37.69
N SER A 28 -4.54 -19.67 -37.57
CA SER A 28 -3.96 -20.40 -38.69
C SER A 28 -5.05 -20.90 -39.65
N ASP A 29 -4.65 -21.24 -40.88
CA ASP A 29 -5.54 -21.87 -41.86
C ASP A 29 -6.04 -23.25 -41.39
N GLU A 30 -5.30 -23.90 -40.48
CA GLU A 30 -5.65 -25.17 -39.82
C GLU A 30 -6.59 -24.97 -38.62
N GLY A 31 -6.89 -23.71 -38.25
CA GLY A 31 -7.85 -23.34 -37.22
C GLY A 31 -7.25 -23.04 -35.84
N ASP A 32 -5.94 -23.22 -35.66
CA ASP A 32 -5.23 -22.94 -34.41
C ASP A 32 -5.22 -21.46 -34.08
N ILE A 33 -5.39 -21.13 -32.80
CA ILE A 33 -5.36 -19.74 -32.30
C ILE A 33 -4.02 -19.52 -31.61
N SER A 34 -3.26 -18.52 -32.06
CA SER A 34 -2.00 -18.10 -31.43
C SER A 34 -2.10 -16.67 -30.90
N LEU A 35 -1.46 -16.44 -29.75
CA LEU A 35 -1.32 -15.12 -29.13
C LEU A 35 0.15 -14.71 -29.21
N THR A 36 0.45 -13.65 -29.95
CA THR A 36 1.79 -13.07 -30.02
C THR A 36 1.84 -11.83 -29.16
N LEU A 37 2.80 -11.76 -28.24
CA LEU A 37 3.07 -10.59 -27.41
C LEU A 37 4.29 -9.85 -27.97
N GLU A 38 4.14 -8.56 -28.29
CA GLU A 38 5.28 -7.69 -28.63
C GLU A 38 5.67 -6.85 -27.41
N GLU A 39 6.89 -7.07 -26.88
CA GLU A 39 7.44 -6.29 -25.76
C GLU A 39 7.85 -4.88 -26.22
N LEU A 40 7.16 -3.87 -25.69
CA LEU A 40 7.40 -2.46 -26.01
C LEU A 40 8.11 -1.70 -24.88
N THR A 41 8.40 -2.37 -23.77
CA THR A 41 8.96 -1.80 -22.54
C THR A 41 10.17 -0.88 -22.80
N GLU A 42 11.20 -1.39 -23.48
CA GLU A 42 12.44 -0.62 -23.72
C GLU A 42 12.19 0.59 -24.63
N LYS A 43 11.43 0.40 -25.71
CA LYS A 43 11.07 1.45 -26.68
C LYS A 43 10.31 2.60 -26.01
N LEU A 44 9.37 2.28 -25.12
CA LEU A 44 8.57 3.28 -24.40
C LEU A 44 9.38 3.94 -23.28
N SER A 45 10.15 3.18 -22.50
CA SER A 45 10.94 3.69 -21.38
C SER A 45 11.99 4.73 -21.78
N THR A 46 12.63 4.54 -22.94
CA THR A 46 13.68 5.42 -23.45
C THR A 46 13.13 6.74 -24.01
N ARG A 47 11.90 6.72 -24.53
CA ARG A 47 11.30 7.86 -25.22
C ARG A 47 10.31 8.66 -24.38
N MET A 48 9.77 8.06 -23.32
CA MET A 48 8.69 8.67 -22.53
C MET A 48 9.12 8.91 -21.08
N PRO A 49 9.34 10.17 -20.67
CA PRO A 49 9.70 10.51 -19.29
C PRO A 49 8.67 10.05 -18.23
N LEU A 50 7.41 9.87 -18.63
CA LEU A 50 6.34 9.39 -17.76
C LEU A 50 6.35 7.87 -17.55
N PHE A 51 7.10 7.10 -18.36
CA PHE A 51 7.10 5.63 -18.30
C PHE A 51 7.55 5.10 -16.94
N ARG A 52 8.52 5.77 -16.30
CA ARG A 52 9.00 5.40 -14.96
C ARG A 52 7.89 5.37 -13.89
N TRP A 53 6.82 6.13 -14.12
CA TRP A 53 5.68 6.19 -13.22
C TRP A 53 4.59 5.19 -13.56
N LEU A 54 4.74 4.36 -14.60
CA LEU A 54 3.74 3.33 -14.91
C LEU A 54 3.85 2.12 -13.97
N GLY A 55 5.06 1.87 -13.46
CA GLY A 55 5.36 0.72 -12.61
C GLY A 55 5.07 0.93 -11.15
N ARG A 56 4.00 0.29 -10.69
CA ARG A 56 3.49 0.50 -9.35
C ARG A 56 2.96 -0.79 -8.75
N PHE A 57 3.13 -0.91 -7.45
CA PHE A 57 2.48 -1.93 -6.66
C PHE A 57 1.16 -1.40 -6.10
N GLY A 58 0.10 -2.22 -6.19
CA GLY A 58 -1.23 -1.87 -5.69
C GLY A 58 -1.96 -0.77 -6.47
N SER A 59 -1.53 -0.48 -7.71
CA SER A 59 -2.31 0.35 -8.63
C SER A 59 -3.45 -0.44 -9.24
N THR A 60 -4.43 0.28 -9.80
CA THR A 60 -5.52 -0.31 -10.58
C THR A 60 -5.46 0.23 -12.02
N ALA A 61 -5.84 -0.60 -12.99
CA ALA A 61 -5.84 -0.27 -14.41
C ALA A 61 -7.23 -0.49 -15.01
N ASN A 62 -7.82 0.53 -15.64
CA ASN A 62 -9.15 0.43 -16.25
C ASN A 62 -9.17 1.02 -17.66
N LEU A 63 -9.98 0.43 -18.53
CA LEU A 63 -10.29 0.99 -19.83
C LEU A 63 -11.33 2.11 -19.70
N MET A 64 -11.07 3.25 -20.34
CA MET A 64 -11.99 4.38 -20.46
C MET A 64 -11.93 4.93 -21.89
N GLY A 65 -12.94 4.63 -22.69
CA GLY A 65 -12.92 4.86 -24.13
C GLY A 65 -11.69 4.22 -24.79
N ASN A 66 -10.85 5.04 -25.41
CA ASN A 66 -9.61 4.60 -26.07
C ASN A 66 -8.35 4.79 -25.19
N LYS A 67 -8.53 4.90 -23.87
CA LYS A 67 -7.43 5.14 -22.93
C LYS A 67 -7.42 4.09 -21.83
N ILE A 68 -6.23 3.71 -21.40
CA ILE A 68 -6.04 2.90 -20.19
C ILE A 68 -5.61 3.84 -19.08
N ILE A 69 -6.33 3.78 -17.97
CA ILE A 69 -6.09 4.61 -16.80
C ILE A 69 -5.40 3.77 -15.74
N VAL A 70 -4.16 4.10 -15.42
CA VAL A 70 -3.44 3.56 -14.27
C VAL A 70 -3.56 4.54 -13.11
N SER A 71 -4.16 4.11 -12.00
CA SER A 71 -4.42 4.95 -10.84
C SER A 71 -3.80 4.41 -9.56
N GLY A 72 -3.20 5.32 -8.77
CA GLY A 72 -2.67 5.05 -7.44
C GLY A 72 -1.46 4.13 -7.40
N GLY A 73 -1.30 3.42 -6.28
CA GLY A 73 -0.17 2.54 -6.01
C GLY A 73 1.09 3.26 -5.52
N ILE A 74 2.12 2.48 -5.22
CA ILE A 74 3.45 2.96 -4.79
C ILE A 74 4.53 2.51 -5.77
N THR A 75 5.61 3.28 -5.90
CA THR A 75 6.76 2.90 -6.73
C THR A 75 7.92 2.40 -5.86
N VAL A 76 8.92 1.82 -6.51
CA VAL A 76 10.19 1.46 -5.86
C VAL A 76 10.91 2.67 -5.25
N ASP A 77 10.72 3.84 -5.86
CA ASP A 77 11.29 5.11 -5.41
C ASP A 77 10.43 5.79 -4.32
N GLY A 78 9.38 5.11 -3.84
CA GLY A 78 8.49 5.57 -2.79
C GLY A 78 7.13 6.06 -3.28
N SER A 79 6.70 7.21 -2.77
CA SER A 79 5.37 7.76 -3.07
C SER A 79 5.32 8.34 -4.48
N VAL A 80 4.26 7.99 -5.23
CA VAL A 80 3.98 8.60 -6.53
C VAL A 80 3.68 10.10 -6.31
N PRO A 81 4.37 11.03 -7.01
CA PRO A 81 4.05 12.44 -6.92
C PRO A 81 2.60 12.70 -7.33
N GLN A 82 1.91 13.63 -6.66
CA GLN A 82 0.50 13.94 -6.88
C GLN A 82 0.10 14.07 -8.36
N LYS A 83 0.86 14.83 -9.14
CA LYS A 83 0.60 15.03 -10.56
C LYS A 83 0.64 13.76 -11.41
N TYR A 84 1.22 12.68 -10.89
CA TYR A 84 1.38 11.42 -11.60
C TYR A 84 0.57 10.29 -11.00
N GLU A 85 -0.24 10.52 -9.97
CA GLU A 85 -1.04 9.44 -9.37
C GLU A 85 -2.02 8.80 -10.34
N ILE A 86 -2.45 9.52 -11.38
CA ILE A 86 -3.25 8.99 -12.47
C ILE A 86 -2.50 9.21 -13.78
N ILE A 87 -2.24 8.11 -14.50
CA ILE A 87 -1.61 8.12 -15.81
C ILE A 87 -2.58 7.53 -16.82
N LEU A 88 -2.70 8.21 -17.95
CA LEU A 88 -3.47 7.80 -19.11
C LEU A 88 -2.51 7.28 -20.16
N LEU A 89 -2.79 6.08 -20.67
CA LEU A 89 -2.15 5.50 -21.85
C LEU A 89 -3.15 5.54 -23.01
N ASP A 90 -2.84 6.28 -24.07
CA ASP A 90 -3.68 6.33 -25.26
C ASP A 90 -3.39 5.15 -26.20
N ILE A 91 -4.42 4.33 -26.45
CA ILE A 91 -4.29 3.10 -27.24
C ILE A 91 -4.07 3.43 -28.73
N SER A 92 -4.67 4.50 -29.25
CA SER A 92 -4.51 4.90 -30.66
C SER A 92 -3.12 5.46 -30.91
N SER A 93 -2.63 6.34 -30.03
CA SER A 93 -1.27 6.86 -30.11
C SER A 93 -0.25 5.72 -29.97
N LEU A 94 -0.50 4.75 -29.09
CA LEU A 94 0.36 3.57 -28.96
C LEU A 94 0.40 2.76 -30.25
N ARG A 95 -0.76 2.50 -30.88
CA ARG A 95 -0.84 1.80 -32.18
C ARG A 95 -0.13 2.57 -33.30
N SER A 96 -0.30 3.88 -33.37
CA SER A 96 0.38 4.73 -34.37
C SER A 96 1.90 4.66 -34.22
N PHE A 97 2.39 4.69 -32.98
CA PHE A 97 3.82 4.59 -32.70
C PHE A 97 4.43 3.25 -33.09
N MET A 98 3.64 2.17 -33.11
CA MET A 98 4.13 0.90 -33.64
C MET A 98 4.29 0.91 -35.16
N GLN A 99 3.35 1.53 -35.86
CA GLN A 99 3.35 1.58 -37.32
C GLN A 99 4.45 2.49 -37.85
N ASP A 100 4.63 3.64 -37.19
CA ASP A 100 5.70 4.57 -37.48
C ASP A 100 6.27 5.16 -36.18
N PRO A 101 7.33 4.55 -35.62
CA PRO A 101 8.00 5.07 -34.43
C PRO A 101 8.64 6.45 -34.64
N LEU A 102 8.81 6.93 -35.88
CA LEU A 102 9.38 8.26 -36.18
C LEU A 102 8.31 9.34 -36.33
N SER A 103 7.03 8.96 -36.44
CA SER A 103 5.92 9.90 -36.37
C SER A 103 5.92 10.63 -35.01
N HIS A 104 5.58 11.92 -35.00
CA HIS A 104 5.54 12.73 -33.78
C HIS A 104 4.44 12.17 -32.86
N SER A 105 4.84 11.32 -31.91
CA SER A 105 3.91 10.65 -31.00
C SER A 105 3.51 11.60 -29.88
N ASP A 106 2.59 12.52 -30.15
CA ASP A 106 2.03 13.36 -29.11
C ASP A 106 1.30 12.50 -28.06
N SER A 107 1.83 12.55 -26.83
CA SER A 107 1.29 12.07 -25.56
C SER A 107 0.67 10.65 -25.53
N ILE A 108 1.44 9.62 -25.91
CA ILE A 108 1.04 8.21 -25.62
C ILE A 108 0.76 8.04 -24.13
N LEU A 109 1.60 8.64 -23.29
CA LEU A 109 1.36 8.77 -21.86
C LEU A 109 1.03 10.22 -21.53
N ALA A 110 -0.05 10.41 -20.78
CA ALA A 110 -0.43 11.69 -20.21
C ALA A 110 -0.68 11.53 -18.71
N ALA A 111 -0.35 12.55 -17.94
CA ALA A 111 -0.70 12.63 -16.55
C ALA A 111 -2.09 13.26 -16.43
N ALA A 112 -3.04 12.57 -15.79
CA ALA A 112 -4.30 13.17 -15.40
C ALA A 112 -4.13 13.74 -13.99
N GLY A 113 -4.10 15.07 -13.88
CA GLY A 113 -4.25 15.70 -12.58
C GLY A 113 -5.64 15.37 -12.03
N ILE A 114 -5.72 15.10 -10.73
CA ILE A 114 -7.01 15.21 -10.02
C ILE A 114 -7.32 16.70 -10.02
N ALA A 115 -8.38 17.12 -10.71
CA ALA A 115 -8.79 18.53 -10.74
C ALA A 115 -8.92 19.03 -9.30
N ILE A 116 -8.10 20.02 -8.96
CA ILE A 116 -7.97 20.59 -7.61
C ILE A 116 -9.21 21.44 -7.27
N ASP A 117 -10.06 21.69 -8.26
CA ASP A 117 -11.26 22.53 -8.18
C ASP A 117 -12.50 21.75 -7.70
N SER A 118 -12.34 20.50 -7.24
CA SER A 118 -13.41 19.80 -6.53
C SER A 118 -13.39 20.22 -5.07
N ASP A 119 -14.48 20.76 -4.54
CA ASP A 119 -14.68 21.08 -3.11
C ASP A 119 -14.58 19.86 -2.16
N GLY A 120 -14.16 18.70 -2.66
CA GLY A 120 -14.06 17.44 -1.93
C GLY A 120 -12.63 17.06 -1.49
N PRO A 121 -12.49 16.17 -0.50
CA PRO A 121 -11.20 15.68 -0.05
C PRO A 121 -10.51 14.86 -1.16
N ARG A 122 -9.19 15.03 -1.26
CA ARG A 122 -8.35 14.24 -2.16
C ARG A 122 -8.33 12.77 -1.72
N PRO A 123 -8.49 11.79 -2.64
CA PRO A 123 -8.38 10.39 -2.28
C PRO A 123 -6.94 10.00 -1.97
N LEU A 124 -6.76 9.09 -1.02
CA LEU A 124 -5.55 8.28 -0.89
C LEU A 124 -5.66 7.08 -1.84
N LEU A 125 -4.94 7.11 -2.95
CA LEU A 125 -4.98 6.05 -3.97
C LEU A 125 -4.02 4.90 -3.62
N VAL A 126 -4.16 4.37 -2.40
CA VAL A 126 -3.45 3.19 -1.89
C VAL A 126 -4.49 2.23 -1.31
N GLY A 127 -4.47 0.97 -1.77
CA GLY A 127 -5.48 -0.02 -1.39
C GLY A 127 -6.90 0.32 -1.88
N HIS A 128 -7.02 1.22 -2.86
CA HIS A 128 -8.29 1.58 -3.47
C HIS A 128 -8.71 0.53 -4.49
N SER A 129 -10.00 0.48 -4.78
CA SER A 129 -10.54 -0.21 -5.94
C SER A 129 -10.99 0.81 -6.96
N SER A 130 -10.85 0.48 -8.24
CA SER A 130 -11.46 1.28 -9.29
C SER A 130 -12.04 0.39 -10.38
N PHE A 131 -13.17 0.79 -10.93
CA PHE A 131 -13.93 0.01 -11.90
C PHE A 131 -14.68 0.93 -12.87
N PRO A 132 -14.84 0.52 -14.14
CA PRO A 132 -15.58 1.30 -15.11
C PRO A 132 -17.09 1.21 -14.80
N VAL A 133 -17.76 2.36 -14.79
CA VAL A 133 -19.21 2.48 -14.56
C VAL A 133 -19.97 2.96 -15.80
N ALA A 134 -19.26 3.54 -16.76
CA ALA A 134 -19.73 3.84 -18.11
C ALA A 134 -18.52 3.92 -19.06
N GLU A 135 -18.75 3.99 -20.37
CA GLU A 135 -17.70 4.00 -21.40
C GLU A 135 -16.57 5.00 -21.10
N ARG A 136 -16.93 6.19 -20.59
CA ARG A 136 -16.00 7.28 -20.28
C ARG A 136 -15.99 7.68 -18.80
N LYS A 137 -16.31 6.74 -17.91
CA LYS A 137 -16.39 6.97 -16.47
C LYS A 137 -15.83 5.80 -15.67
N VAL A 138 -14.89 6.08 -14.76
CA VAL A 138 -14.31 5.11 -13.83
C VAL A 138 -14.60 5.56 -12.41
N LEU A 139 -15.25 4.70 -11.63
CA LEU A 139 -15.47 4.94 -10.20
C LEU A 139 -14.25 4.46 -9.41
N ILE A 140 -13.84 5.25 -8.43
CA ILE A 140 -12.80 4.95 -7.45
C ILE A 140 -13.45 4.92 -6.08
N VAL A 141 -13.26 3.81 -5.36
CA VAL A 141 -13.85 3.58 -4.03
C VAL A 141 -12.82 2.98 -3.08
N GLY A 142 -13.04 3.23 -1.78
CA GLY A 142 -12.17 2.73 -0.73
C GLY A 142 -10.74 3.25 -0.87
N GLY A 143 -9.82 2.59 -0.20
CA GLY A 143 -8.44 3.03 -0.06
C GLY A 143 -8.16 3.60 1.31
N GLY A 144 -6.92 3.41 1.75
CA GLY A 144 -6.51 3.72 3.10
C GLY A 144 -5.15 3.14 3.42
N ALA A 145 -4.56 3.63 4.49
CA ALA A 145 -3.30 3.13 5.01
C ALA A 145 -3.23 3.32 6.52
N VAL A 146 -2.57 2.39 7.18
CA VAL A 146 -2.04 2.58 8.53
C VAL A 146 -0.69 3.29 8.37
N CYS A 147 -0.64 4.59 8.69
CA CYS A 147 0.56 5.42 8.53
C CYS A 147 1.55 5.19 9.69
N PHE A 148 1.87 3.92 9.96
CA PHE A 148 2.68 3.48 11.09
C PHE A 148 2.17 4.08 12.41
N SER A 149 2.98 4.87 13.12
CA SER A 149 2.62 5.54 14.38
C SER A 149 1.86 6.87 14.19
N PHE A 150 1.66 7.34 12.96
CA PHE A 150 1.00 8.64 12.69
C PHE A 150 -0.52 8.54 12.56
N GLY A 151 -1.09 7.35 12.73
CA GLY A 151 -2.53 7.10 12.69
C GLY A 151 -2.96 6.38 11.42
N THR A 152 -4.27 6.17 11.29
CA THR A 152 -4.87 5.49 10.14
C THR A 152 -5.68 6.48 9.34
N TYR A 153 -5.59 6.38 8.01
CA TYR A 153 -6.43 7.14 7.09
C TYR A 153 -7.22 6.19 6.21
N TRP A 154 -8.52 6.46 6.07
CA TRP A 154 -9.42 5.75 5.17
C TRP A 154 -10.14 6.77 4.30
N ASN A 155 -10.27 6.48 3.02
CA ASN A 155 -11.07 7.26 2.10
C ASN A 155 -12.55 7.19 2.49
N GLY A 156 -13.12 8.32 2.91
CA GLY A 156 -14.51 8.41 3.36
C GLY A 156 -15.54 8.62 2.24
N GLY A 157 -15.11 8.77 0.98
CA GLY A 157 -15.97 9.11 -0.15
C GLY A 157 -15.77 8.19 -1.35
N THR A 158 -16.38 8.59 -2.46
CA THR A 158 -16.17 8.00 -3.78
C THR A 158 -15.66 9.08 -4.72
N TRP A 159 -14.93 8.70 -5.76
CA TRP A 159 -14.43 9.62 -6.77
C TRP A 159 -14.78 9.09 -8.15
N LEU A 160 -15.29 9.96 -9.01
CA LEU A 160 -15.64 9.62 -10.38
C LEU A 160 -14.64 10.27 -11.32
N LEU A 161 -13.82 9.46 -11.97
CA LEU A 161 -12.93 9.91 -13.02
C LEU A 161 -13.69 9.90 -14.35
N GLN A 162 -13.71 11.05 -15.01
CA GLN A 162 -14.40 11.25 -16.28
C GLN A 162 -13.74 12.40 -17.06
N ASP A 163 -14.17 12.63 -18.30
CA ASP A 163 -13.74 13.80 -19.05
C ASP A 163 -14.14 15.11 -18.37
N ALA A 164 -13.32 16.14 -18.55
CA ALA A 164 -13.57 17.46 -18.01
C ALA A 164 -14.87 18.03 -18.57
N THR A 165 -15.89 18.15 -17.72
CA THR A 165 -17.16 18.80 -18.02
C THR A 165 -17.46 19.83 -16.94
N PRO A 166 -17.95 21.05 -17.28
CA PRO A 166 -18.16 22.14 -16.32
C PRO A 166 -19.05 21.79 -15.13
N ASN A 167 -20.00 20.86 -15.32
CA ASN A 167 -20.98 20.45 -14.30
C ASN A 167 -20.82 18.97 -13.93
N ALA A 168 -19.58 18.48 -13.88
CA ALA A 168 -19.31 17.11 -13.44
C ALA A 168 -19.73 16.93 -11.98
N VAL A 169 -20.72 16.07 -11.73
CA VAL A 169 -21.14 15.70 -10.37
C VAL A 169 -20.92 14.21 -10.17
N ASN A 170 -20.40 13.85 -9.01
CA ASN A 170 -20.35 12.46 -8.57
C ASN A 170 -21.64 12.12 -7.81
N GLU A 171 -22.48 11.30 -8.43
CA GLU A 171 -23.76 10.85 -7.85
C GLU A 171 -23.61 9.55 -7.03
N TRP A 172 -22.41 8.96 -6.99
CA TRP A 172 -22.15 7.74 -6.24
C TRP A 172 -21.97 8.04 -4.76
N LEU A 173 -22.84 7.48 -3.94
CA LEU A 173 -22.75 7.58 -2.49
C LEU A 173 -22.53 6.20 -1.89
N PRO A 174 -21.66 6.08 -0.87
CA PRO A 174 -21.62 4.88 -0.04
C PRO A 174 -23.01 4.71 0.59
N VAL A 175 -23.64 3.58 0.34
CA VAL A 175 -24.89 3.21 1.01
C VAL A 175 -24.50 2.44 2.25
N GLU A 176 -24.89 2.95 3.43
CA GLU A 176 -24.84 2.12 4.62
C GLU A 176 -25.81 0.95 4.43
N PRO A 177 -25.36 -0.30 4.62
CA PRO A 177 -26.25 -1.44 4.47
C PRO A 177 -27.47 -1.25 5.37
N SER A 178 -28.67 -1.30 4.78
CA SER A 178 -29.92 -1.25 5.52
C SER A 178 -29.95 -2.41 6.50
N ILE A 179 -30.08 -2.08 7.78
CA ILE A 179 -30.11 -3.04 8.90
C ILE A 179 -31.48 -3.74 8.93
N ASP A 180 -31.91 -4.34 7.81
CA ASP A 180 -33.14 -5.13 7.68
C ASP A 180 -32.86 -6.64 7.72
N SER A 181 -31.92 -7.02 8.59
CA SER A 181 -31.77 -8.40 9.02
C SER A 181 -31.42 -8.38 10.49
N GLU A 182 -32.09 -9.24 11.26
CA GLU A 182 -31.85 -9.50 12.68
C GLU A 182 -30.40 -9.96 12.93
N GLN A 183 -29.47 -9.02 12.86
CA GLN A 183 -28.06 -9.27 13.07
C GLN A 183 -27.50 -8.14 13.94
N SER A 184 -27.40 -8.50 15.23
CA SER A 184 -26.45 -8.04 16.26
C SER A 184 -26.11 -6.54 16.29
N PRO A 185 -26.30 -5.86 17.43
CA PRO A 185 -26.19 -4.41 17.51
C PRO A 185 -24.82 -3.92 17.03
N ALA A 186 -24.86 -3.03 16.04
CA ALA A 186 -23.73 -2.24 15.61
C ALA A 186 -23.06 -1.60 16.83
N ARG A 187 -21.77 -1.84 17.02
CA ARG A 187 -20.98 -1.18 18.07
C ARG A 187 -20.81 0.29 17.71
N THR A 188 -21.74 1.11 18.17
CA THR A 188 -21.46 2.51 18.44
C THR A 188 -20.36 2.55 19.49
N ILE A 189 -19.16 3.02 19.13
CA ILE A 189 -18.11 3.34 20.13
C ILE A 189 -18.49 4.69 20.74
N THR A 190 -19.58 4.71 21.50
CA THR A 190 -19.78 5.72 22.52
C THR A 190 -18.85 5.37 23.66
N ALA A 191 -18.07 6.33 24.14
CA ALA A 191 -17.20 6.18 25.29
C ALA A 191 -18.01 5.70 26.51
N THR A 192 -18.10 4.40 26.66
CA THR A 192 -18.60 3.71 27.84
C THR A 192 -17.38 3.06 28.48
N PRO A 193 -17.20 3.13 29.80
CA PRO A 193 -16.13 2.41 30.48
C PRO A 193 -16.18 0.97 30.01
N GLN A 194 -15.05 0.43 29.53
CA GLN A 194 -15.00 -0.93 29.01
C GLN A 194 -15.75 -1.87 29.97
N PRO A 195 -16.71 -2.67 29.48
CA PRO A 195 -17.25 -3.72 30.31
C PRO A 195 -16.07 -4.63 30.60
N VAL A 196 -15.80 -4.82 31.90
CA VAL A 196 -14.91 -5.87 32.38
C VAL A 196 -15.38 -7.14 31.69
N VAL A 197 -14.55 -7.67 30.79
CA VAL A 197 -14.81 -8.90 30.07
C VAL A 197 -14.82 -10.01 31.12
N THR A 198 -16.01 -10.33 31.64
CA THR A 198 -16.27 -11.47 32.53
C THR A 198 -16.62 -12.73 31.75
N SER A 199 -16.13 -12.85 30.51
CA SER A 199 -15.95 -14.15 29.88
C SER A 199 -14.50 -14.53 30.10
N ALA A 200 -14.29 -15.59 30.89
CA ALA A 200 -13.02 -16.29 30.96
C ALA A 200 -12.74 -16.91 29.58
N ASP A 201 -12.40 -16.08 28.60
CA ASP A 201 -11.78 -16.50 27.36
C ASP A 201 -10.48 -17.16 27.76
N SER A 202 -10.42 -18.47 27.53
CA SER A 202 -9.24 -19.27 27.83
C SER A 202 -8.04 -18.60 27.19
N LEU A 203 -7.10 -18.12 28.01
CA LEU A 203 -5.85 -17.55 27.55
C LEU A 203 -5.21 -18.55 26.57
N VAL A 204 -5.21 -18.20 25.28
CA VAL A 204 -4.63 -19.05 24.26
C VAL A 204 -3.11 -18.98 24.42
N THR A 205 -2.51 -20.09 24.83
CA THR A 205 -1.06 -20.17 24.96
C THR A 205 -0.43 -20.15 23.58
N VAL A 206 0.50 -19.22 23.35
CA VAL A 206 1.29 -19.16 22.11
C VAL A 206 2.25 -20.35 22.09
N SER A 207 2.19 -21.15 21.03
CA SER A 207 3.05 -22.33 20.86
C SER A 207 4.53 -21.92 20.86
N ARG A 208 5.37 -22.73 21.51
CA ARG A 208 6.84 -22.56 21.56
C ARG A 208 7.48 -23.71 20.81
N VAL A 209 8.37 -23.43 19.86
CA VAL A 209 8.96 -24.45 18.99
C VAL A 209 10.46 -24.21 18.79
N LYS A 210 11.21 -25.28 18.60
CA LYS A 210 12.59 -25.24 18.12
C LYS A 210 12.58 -25.62 16.64
N ILE A 211 13.31 -24.87 15.82
CA ILE A 211 13.51 -25.19 14.40
C ILE A 211 14.94 -25.65 14.18
N ALA A 212 15.13 -26.62 13.28
CA ALA A 212 16.44 -27.15 12.95
C ALA A 212 16.86 -26.79 11.52
N SER A 213 15.91 -26.34 10.69
CA SER A 213 16.16 -26.06 9.28
C SER A 213 15.37 -24.84 8.76
N PRO A 214 15.83 -24.21 7.65
CA PRO A 214 15.06 -23.19 6.95
C PRO A 214 13.69 -23.67 6.45
N ARG A 215 13.52 -24.99 6.23
CA ARG A 215 12.24 -25.57 5.80
C ARG A 215 11.21 -25.52 6.92
N ASP A 216 11.62 -25.78 8.16
CA ASP A 216 10.74 -25.69 9.33
C ASP A 216 10.21 -24.26 9.49
N PHE A 217 11.07 -23.26 9.28
CA PHE A 217 10.68 -21.87 9.30
C PHE A 217 9.64 -21.53 8.23
N ARG A 218 9.81 -22.00 6.97
CA ARG A 218 8.80 -21.80 5.92
C ARG A 218 7.46 -22.40 6.31
N THR A 219 7.45 -23.63 6.86
CA THR A 219 6.21 -24.27 7.36
C THR A 219 5.54 -23.46 8.46
N ILE A 220 6.30 -22.75 9.30
CA ILE A 220 5.75 -21.84 10.31
C ILE A 220 5.13 -20.61 9.67
N VAL A 221 5.82 -19.99 8.71
CA VAL A 221 5.33 -18.81 7.99
C VAL A 221 4.02 -19.15 7.25
N ASP A 222 3.98 -20.28 6.56
CA ASP A 222 2.79 -20.73 5.81
C ASP A 222 1.56 -20.89 6.71
N LYS A 223 1.75 -21.28 7.98
CA LYS A 223 0.66 -21.43 8.95
C LYS A 223 0.07 -20.10 9.42
N SER A 224 0.76 -18.98 9.23
CA SER A 224 0.27 -17.62 9.55
C SER A 224 -0.32 -17.49 10.96
N ARG A 225 0.30 -18.13 11.95
CA ARG A 225 -0.11 -18.10 13.37
C ARG A 225 1.05 -17.69 14.28
N PRO A 226 0.78 -16.97 15.39
CA PRO A 226 1.82 -16.61 16.36
C PRO A 226 2.52 -17.85 16.92
N VAL A 227 3.86 -17.80 16.99
CA VAL A 227 4.70 -18.83 17.58
C VAL A 227 5.95 -18.19 18.20
N ILE A 228 6.47 -18.79 19.27
CA ILE A 228 7.74 -18.41 19.87
C ILE A 228 8.81 -19.40 19.40
N LEU A 229 9.86 -18.90 18.75
CA LEU A 229 11.00 -19.72 18.34
C LEU A 229 12.05 -19.74 19.45
N GLU A 230 12.41 -20.93 19.90
CA GLU A 230 13.36 -21.14 21.00
C GLU A 230 14.70 -21.70 20.51
N GLY A 231 15.76 -21.37 21.23
CA GLY A 231 17.09 -21.96 21.01
C GLY A 231 17.76 -21.53 19.70
N LEU A 232 17.32 -20.42 19.11
CA LEU A 232 17.99 -19.83 17.96
C LEU A 232 19.32 -19.19 18.40
N ASP A 233 20.37 -19.48 17.65
CA ASP A 233 21.61 -18.71 17.73
C ASP A 233 21.42 -17.37 17.02
N ILE A 234 21.16 -16.32 17.81
CA ILE A 234 21.07 -14.93 17.31
C ILE A 234 22.40 -14.17 17.48
N GLY A 235 23.49 -14.91 17.71
CA GLY A 235 24.84 -14.38 17.87
C GLY A 235 25.16 -13.92 19.29
N PRO A 236 26.33 -13.28 19.50
CA PRO A 236 26.87 -12.98 20.82
C PRO A 236 26.08 -11.90 21.58
N CYS A 237 25.05 -11.29 20.98
CA CYS A 237 24.26 -10.23 21.62
C CYS A 237 23.60 -10.68 22.92
N VAL A 238 23.24 -11.97 23.01
CA VAL A 238 22.59 -12.57 24.19
C VAL A 238 23.46 -12.50 25.46
N GLU A 239 24.78 -12.49 25.31
CA GLU A 239 25.75 -12.41 26.41
C GLU A 239 26.40 -11.02 26.49
N SER A 240 26.65 -10.39 25.34
CA SER A 240 27.47 -9.18 25.26
C SER A 240 26.72 -7.88 25.54
N TRP A 241 25.39 -7.82 25.33
CA TRP A 241 24.61 -6.58 25.45
C TRP A 241 24.29 -6.20 26.90
N THR A 242 25.35 -5.99 27.68
CA THR A 242 25.29 -5.31 28.99
C THR A 242 24.96 -3.82 28.79
N LYS A 243 24.49 -3.15 29.85
CA LYS A 243 24.22 -1.70 29.80
C LYS A 243 25.48 -0.91 29.40
N GLU A 244 26.62 -1.31 29.93
CA GLU A 244 27.91 -0.70 29.69
C GLU A 244 28.34 -0.91 28.23
N TYR A 245 28.19 -2.14 27.71
CA TYR A 245 28.47 -2.43 26.32
C TYR A 245 27.59 -1.58 25.39
N LEU A 246 26.27 -1.58 25.60
CA LEU A 246 25.33 -0.82 24.77
C LEU A 246 25.64 0.67 24.80
N ARG A 247 25.88 1.25 25.99
CA ARG A 247 26.25 2.66 26.14
C ARG A 247 27.50 3.02 25.34
N ASN A 248 28.50 2.14 25.33
CA ASN A 248 29.76 2.38 24.62
C ASN A 248 29.61 2.13 23.11
N ALA A 249 28.92 1.05 22.71
CA ALA A 249 28.76 0.65 21.32
C ALA A 249 27.83 1.59 20.54
N VAL A 250 26.76 2.08 21.17
CA VAL A 250 25.82 3.04 20.56
C VAL A 250 26.31 4.49 20.70
N GLY A 251 27.10 4.76 21.74
CA GLY A 251 27.55 6.10 22.11
C GLY A 251 26.65 6.72 23.19
N HIS A 252 27.26 7.28 24.23
CA HIS A 252 26.54 7.88 25.35
C HIS A 252 25.67 9.06 24.89
N ASP A 253 26.26 9.95 24.10
CA ASP A 253 25.73 11.22 23.63
C ASP A 253 24.80 11.07 22.40
N ARG A 254 24.68 9.85 21.86
CA ARG A 254 23.78 9.55 20.75
C ARG A 254 22.35 9.96 21.12
N LYS A 255 21.78 10.87 20.33
CA LYS A 255 20.40 11.32 20.52
C LYS A 255 19.42 10.25 20.03
N VAL A 256 18.49 9.86 20.91
CA VAL A 256 17.41 8.90 20.66
C VAL A 256 16.07 9.52 21.02
N VAL A 257 15.02 9.12 20.31
CA VAL A 257 13.64 9.55 20.60
C VAL A 257 12.98 8.48 21.47
N VAL A 258 12.43 8.90 22.60
CA VAL A 258 11.82 8.02 23.59
C VAL A 258 10.36 8.43 23.78
N HIS A 259 9.46 7.44 23.84
CA HIS A 259 8.09 7.64 24.29
C HIS A 259 8.10 7.83 25.81
N ASP A 260 7.63 8.97 26.29
CA ASP A 260 7.58 9.32 27.70
C ASP A 260 6.12 9.42 28.18
N SER A 261 5.72 8.49 29.05
CA SER A 261 4.39 8.50 29.66
C SER A 261 4.48 8.44 31.17
N ARG A 262 3.54 9.15 31.83
CA ARG A 262 3.28 9.08 33.28
C ARG A 262 2.24 8.02 33.63
N SER A 263 1.78 7.24 32.64
CA SER A 263 0.83 6.15 32.80
C SER A 263 1.52 4.84 32.44
N GLU A 264 1.16 3.76 33.14
CA GLU A 264 1.58 2.41 32.75
C GLU A 264 0.95 1.96 31.41
N HIS A 265 -0.18 2.56 31.05
CA HIS A 265 -0.88 2.30 29.80
C HIS A 265 -0.76 3.52 28.90
N MET A 266 0.02 3.38 27.83
CA MET A 266 0.04 4.35 26.74
C MET A 266 -1.24 4.22 25.91
N ASP A 267 -1.86 5.35 25.62
CA ASP A 267 -3.06 5.48 24.81
C ASP A 267 -2.74 6.38 23.61
N PHE A 268 -2.84 5.80 22.41
CA PHE A 268 -2.54 6.46 21.14
C PHE A 268 -3.70 7.31 20.62
N GLN A 269 -4.93 7.08 21.09
CA GLN A 269 -6.09 7.91 20.74
C GLN A 269 -6.03 9.22 21.50
N THR A 270 -5.88 9.14 22.83
CA THR A 270 -5.77 10.34 23.68
C THR A 270 -4.36 10.93 23.71
N LYS A 271 -3.36 10.20 23.18
CA LYS A 271 -1.94 10.57 23.15
C LYS A 271 -1.43 10.99 24.53
N ASN A 272 -1.65 10.14 25.53
CA ASN A 272 -1.22 10.37 26.91
C ASN A 272 0.30 10.19 27.15
N PHE A 273 1.10 10.34 26.09
CA PHE A 273 2.55 10.22 26.09
C PHE A 273 3.15 11.26 25.14
N THR A 274 4.43 11.57 25.33
CA THR A 274 5.15 12.52 24.47
C THR A 274 6.41 11.90 23.88
N TYR A 275 6.90 12.48 22.79
CA TYR A 275 8.19 12.14 22.21
C TYR A 275 9.27 13.05 22.79
N VAL A 276 10.28 12.47 23.43
CA VAL A 276 11.37 13.21 24.04
C VAL A 276 12.69 12.75 23.46
N THR A 277 13.47 13.69 22.94
CA THR A 277 14.85 13.42 22.50
C THR A 277 15.77 13.42 23.72
N LYS A 278 16.46 12.30 23.96
CA LYS A 278 17.41 12.13 25.06
C LYS A 278 18.73 11.56 24.56
N GLU A 279 19.76 11.67 25.39
CA GLU A 279 21.01 10.94 25.19
C GLU A 279 20.81 9.47 25.58
N PHE A 280 21.31 8.56 24.75
CA PHE A 280 21.14 7.13 24.94
C PHE A 280 21.72 6.64 26.28
N GLY A 281 22.91 7.15 26.65
CA GLY A 281 23.52 6.83 27.94
C GLY A 281 22.68 7.30 29.14
N THR A 282 22.10 8.50 29.04
CA THR A 282 21.18 9.04 30.06
C THR A 282 19.95 8.16 30.18
N PHE A 283 19.32 7.79 29.06
CA PHE A 283 18.16 6.90 29.02
C PHE A 283 18.43 5.53 29.68
N LEU A 284 19.57 4.89 29.40
CA LEU A 284 19.95 3.60 30.00
C LEU A 284 20.10 3.63 31.54
N ASN A 285 20.43 4.80 32.08
CA ASN A 285 20.67 5.04 33.50
C ASN A 285 19.42 5.48 34.27
N GLU A 286 18.35 5.90 33.59
CA GLU A 286 17.12 6.34 34.26
C GLU A 286 16.51 5.16 35.05
N LYS A 287 16.44 5.31 36.38
CA LYS A 287 15.75 4.36 37.26
C LYS A 287 14.25 4.51 37.01
N ARG A 288 13.58 3.39 36.70
CA ARG A 288 12.11 3.31 36.57
C ARG A 288 11.44 3.69 37.90
N PRO A 289 10.80 4.86 38.03
CA PRO A 289 9.76 5.03 39.04
C PRO A 289 8.60 4.13 38.62
N ARG A 290 7.86 3.53 39.57
CA ARG A 290 6.72 2.66 39.23
C ARG A 290 5.71 3.31 38.27
N ASP A 291 5.62 4.64 38.27
CA ASP A 291 4.62 5.41 37.53
C ASP A 291 5.12 5.98 36.18
N ARG A 292 6.32 5.62 35.69
CA ARG A 292 6.85 6.19 34.43
C ARG A 292 7.40 5.11 33.51
N ILE A 293 6.75 4.96 32.35
CA ILE A 293 7.17 4.04 31.30
C ILE A 293 7.85 4.80 30.17
N LEU A 294 9.05 4.34 29.81
CA LEU A 294 9.84 4.86 28.72
C LEU A 294 10.12 3.76 27.69
N HIS A 295 9.79 4.00 26.42
CA HIS A 295 10.07 3.07 25.32
C HIS A 295 10.87 3.76 24.21
N ALA A 296 12.01 3.18 23.84
CA ALA A 296 12.75 3.58 22.64
C ALA A 296 12.01 3.06 21.40
N GLY A 297 11.77 3.96 20.43
CA GLY A 297 11.21 3.63 19.12
C GLY A 297 12.28 3.27 18.10
#